data_AF-A0A6A4L1S4-F1
#
_entry.id   AF-A0A6A4L1S4-F1
#
_cell.length_a   1.000
_cell.length_b   1.000
_cell.length_c   1.000
_cell.angle_alpha   90.00
_cell.angle_beta   90.00
_cell.angle_gamma   90.00
#
_symmetry.space_group_name_H-M   'P 1'
#
loop_
_entity.id
_entity.type
_entity.pdbx_description
1 polymer ?
#
loop_
_entity_poly.entity_id
_entity_poly.type
_entity_poly.pdbx_seq_one_letter_code
_entity_poly.pdbx_strand_id
1 'polypeptide(L)'
;MSSDEEIMDDFNGTSHDDVKNSLKDRSKRVAQTKEMLSKQAVKSKEILSKQAVKIAKRAEEHEQFIEKVTHFCGVLGFGAFCFLLGARPQDIPYTYCLFYVIFVPLRWIYYRYKKWHYFLLDFCYYANAIFLVMLLLYPRNEKLFMVCFSFAEGPLAWALIVWRCSLVFNSADKLVSVLIHLLPGIVFFTIRWWDPVFFEAMHPEGTAPRASWPYVESKSYLWTWLFLVPLAAYSLWQLLYFLIVNVLRRQRMLRDPEVMTSYRFLISLADISHKMHTPSIPFWKYILGL
;
A
#
# COMPACT_ATOMS: atom_id res chain seq x y z
N MET A 1 18.52 27.63 104.32
CA MET A 1 17.48 26.63 103.98
C MET A 1 16.46 27.36 103.13
N SER A 2 16.17 27.03 101.88
CA SER A 2 16.56 25.95 100.94
C SER A 2 16.38 26.58 99.53
N SER A 3 17.38 26.57 98.64
CA SER A 3 17.64 25.54 97.60
C SER A 3 16.42 25.13 96.78
N ASP A 4 16.56 25.28 95.45
CA ASP A 4 16.25 24.32 94.35
C ASP A 4 16.34 25.13 93.02
N GLU A 5 17.46 25.09 92.30
CA GLU A 5 17.76 24.21 91.14
C GLU A 5 16.64 24.11 90.09
N GLU A 6 16.87 24.66 88.88
CA GLU A 6 16.78 23.87 87.64
C GLU A 6 17.40 24.58 86.42
N ILE A 7 17.89 23.74 85.52
CA ILE A 7 18.79 23.95 84.38
C ILE A 7 17.95 24.03 83.09
N MET A 8 18.50 24.64 82.04
CA MET A 8 18.08 24.63 80.61
C MET A 8 16.95 25.62 80.28
N ASP A 9 17.00 26.42 79.21
CA ASP A 9 17.51 26.18 77.87
C ASP A 9 18.21 27.43 77.30
N ASP A 10 19.48 27.26 76.93
CA ASP A 10 20.16 28.16 75.99
C ASP A 10 19.87 27.64 74.58
N PHE A 11 18.70 27.96 74.00
CA PHE A 11 18.49 27.71 72.56
C PHE A 11 17.50 28.70 71.92
N ASN A 12 18.05 29.44 70.96
CA ASN A 12 17.42 29.86 69.71
C ASN A 12 16.69 31.21 69.62
N GLY A 13 17.41 32.31 69.86
CA GLY A 13 17.07 33.62 69.32
C GLY A 13 17.52 33.79 67.87
N THR A 14 16.93 33.07 66.91
CA THR A 14 17.06 33.47 65.50
C THR A 14 16.10 34.64 65.26
N SER A 15 16.65 35.82 64.95
CA SER A 15 15.85 37.03 64.78
C SER A 15 14.83 36.83 63.65
N HIS A 16 13.60 37.31 63.84
CA HIS A 16 12.53 37.23 62.84
C HIS A 16 12.94 37.88 61.49
N ASP A 17 13.89 38.81 61.54
CA ASP A 17 14.50 39.44 60.37
C ASP A 17 15.51 38.54 59.63
N ASP A 18 16.26 37.69 60.33
CA ASP A 18 17.15 36.69 59.70
C ASP A 18 16.36 35.63 58.93
N VAL A 19 15.25 35.17 59.51
CA VAL A 19 14.35 34.21 58.84
C VAL A 19 13.72 34.84 57.59
N LYS A 20 13.29 36.10 57.68
CA LYS A 20 12.68 36.84 56.56
C LYS A 20 13.70 37.12 55.45
N ASN A 21 14.94 37.46 55.79
CA ASN A 21 16.02 37.67 54.82
C ASN A 21 16.44 36.36 54.14
N SER A 22 16.52 35.25 54.89
CA SER A 22 16.76 33.91 54.37
C SER A 22 15.69 33.45 53.36
N LEU A 23 14.41 33.67 53.67
CA LEU A 23 13.30 33.36 52.76
C LEU A 23 13.35 34.21 51.48
N LYS A 24 13.73 35.49 51.60
CA LYS A 24 13.86 36.41 50.45
C LYS A 24 15.04 36.01 49.55
N ASP A 25 16.16 35.59 50.12
CA ASP A 25 17.32 35.09 49.35
C ASP A 25 17.00 33.76 48.66
N ARG A 26 16.29 32.86 49.34
CA ARG A 26 15.80 31.60 48.76
C ARG A 26 14.85 31.84 47.59
N SER A 27 13.93 32.81 47.69
CA SER A 27 13.03 33.21 46.61
C SER A 27 13.79 33.77 45.40
N LYS A 28 14.84 34.59 45.62
CA LYS A 28 15.68 35.12 44.53
C LYS A 28 16.44 34.02 43.81
N ARG A 29 17.03 33.07 44.56
CA ARG A 29 17.73 31.91 43.98
C ARG A 29 16.78 31.07 43.13
N VAL A 30 15.58 30.78 43.62
CA VAL A 30 14.56 30.03 42.87
C VAL A 30 14.14 30.76 41.59
N ALA A 31 13.97 32.09 41.63
CA ALA A 31 13.65 32.88 40.45
C ALA A 31 14.78 32.82 39.40
N GLN A 32 16.04 32.96 39.83
CA GLN A 32 17.21 32.84 38.95
C GLN A 32 17.33 31.44 38.34
N THR A 33 17.12 30.38 39.12
CA THR A 33 17.16 29.01 38.60
C THR A 33 16.05 28.75 37.58
N LYS A 34 14.84 29.27 37.81
CA LYS A 34 13.73 29.20 36.85
C LYS A 34 14.05 29.93 35.54
N GLU A 35 14.70 31.09 35.62
CA GLU A 35 15.11 31.85 34.43
C GLU A 35 16.24 31.15 33.66
N MET A 36 17.21 30.54 34.36
CA MET A 36 18.23 29.71 33.72
C MET A 36 17.63 28.48 33.03
N LEU A 37 16.70 27.78 33.70
CA LEU A 37 16.00 26.64 33.13
C LEU A 37 15.15 27.03 31.93
N SER A 38 14.47 28.18 31.95
CA SER A 38 13.67 28.65 30.82
C SER A 38 14.56 29.00 29.62
N LYS A 39 15.69 29.69 29.83
CA LYS A 39 16.69 29.96 28.79
C LYS A 39 17.29 28.67 28.22
N GLN A 40 17.60 27.70 29.07
CA GLN A 40 18.10 26.40 28.64
C GLN A 40 17.05 25.63 27.83
N ALA A 41 15.78 25.63 28.25
CA ALA A 41 14.68 25.00 27.53
C ALA A 41 14.45 25.64 26.15
N VAL A 42 14.53 26.98 26.05
CA VAL A 42 14.44 27.69 24.77
C VAL A 42 15.61 27.31 23.86
N LYS A 43 16.85 27.30 24.38
CA LYS A 43 18.04 26.91 23.61
C LYS A 43 17.98 25.44 23.14
N SER A 44 17.52 24.52 24.00
CA SER A 44 17.31 23.12 23.64
C SER A 44 16.23 22.95 22.57
N LYS A 45 15.10 23.66 22.67
CA LYS A 45 14.06 23.66 21.64
C LYS A 45 14.58 24.18 20.30
N GLU A 46 15.41 25.21 20.31
CA GLU A 46 16.01 25.78 19.09
C GLU A 46 17.02 24.82 18.43
N ILE A 47 17.82 24.10 19.23
CA ILE A 47 18.74 23.07 18.70
C ILE A 47 17.94 21.92 18.08
N LEU A 48 16.90 21.45 18.78
CA LEU A 48 16.01 20.39 18.27
C LEU A 48 15.28 20.81 17.00
N SER A 49 14.77 22.04 16.92
CA SER A 49 14.11 22.53 15.70
C SER A 49 15.08 22.64 14.53
N LYS A 50 16.30 23.14 14.75
CA LYS A 50 17.36 23.18 13.72
C LYS A 50 17.75 21.78 13.24
N GLN A 51 17.84 20.80 14.15
CA GLN A 51 18.11 19.41 13.78
C GLN A 51 16.95 18.79 13.00
N ALA A 52 15.70 19.00 13.43
CA ALA A 52 14.51 18.52 12.73
C ALA A 52 14.43 19.08 11.30
N VAL A 53 14.71 20.38 11.10
CA VAL A 53 14.73 21.00 9.77
C VAL A 53 15.83 20.40 8.89
N LYS A 54 17.03 20.15 9.42
CA LYS A 54 18.11 19.49 8.67
C LYS A 54 17.76 18.06 8.27
N ILE A 55 17.12 17.30 9.16
CA ILE A 55 16.66 15.93 8.88
C ILE A 55 15.56 15.95 7.81
N ALA A 56 14.58 16.84 7.93
CA ALA A 56 13.51 17.01 6.95
C ALA A 56 14.06 17.36 5.57
N LYS A 57 14.98 18.33 5.49
CA LYS A 57 15.62 18.72 4.22
C LYS A 57 16.39 17.56 3.58
N ARG A 58 17.16 16.81 4.36
CA ARG A 58 17.90 15.63 3.86
C ARG A 58 16.95 14.53 3.39
N ALA A 59 15.83 14.32 4.08
CA ALA A 59 14.82 13.35 3.68
C ALA A 59 14.16 13.75 2.37
N GLU A 60 13.82 15.04 2.20
CA GLU A 60 13.25 15.59 0.97
C GLU A 60 14.21 15.45 -0.22
N GLU A 61 15.49 15.78 -0.04
CA GLU A 61 16.53 15.61 -1.07
C GLU A 61 16.67 14.13 -1.50
N HIS A 62 16.62 13.21 -0.54
CA HIS A 62 16.69 11.77 -0.81
C HIS A 62 15.41 11.28 -1.51
N GLU A 63 14.23 11.77 -1.13
CA GLU A 63 12.97 11.42 -1.79
C GLU A 63 12.97 11.87 -3.24
N GLN A 64 13.33 13.12 -3.52
CA GLN A 64 13.44 13.65 -4.88
C GLN A 64 14.45 12.88 -5.73
N PHE A 65 15.57 12.44 -5.14
CA PHE A 65 16.54 11.60 -5.85
C PHE A 65 15.93 10.24 -6.23
N ILE A 66 15.25 9.57 -5.30
CA ILE A 66 14.59 8.29 -5.56
C ILE A 66 13.48 8.45 -6.61
N GLU A 67 12.70 9.52 -6.57
CA GLU A 67 11.68 9.79 -7.59
C GLU A 67 12.28 9.93 -8.99
N LYS A 68 13.40 10.66 -9.12
CA LYS A 68 14.11 10.83 -10.41
C LYS A 68 14.68 9.51 -10.94
N VAL A 69 15.32 8.73 -10.06
CA VAL A 69 15.86 7.41 -10.42
C VAL A 69 14.73 6.46 -10.81
N THR A 70 13.64 6.44 -10.04
CA THR A 70 12.46 5.61 -10.32
C THR A 70 11.82 6.03 -11.65
N HIS A 71 11.73 7.32 -11.93
CA HIS A 71 11.25 7.81 -13.22
C HIS A 71 12.09 7.30 -14.38
N PHE A 72 13.40 7.50 -14.31
CA PHE A 72 14.33 7.08 -15.36
C PHE A 72 14.27 5.55 -15.59
N CYS A 73 14.39 4.77 -14.53
CA CYS A 73 14.28 3.31 -14.60
C CYS A 73 12.90 2.85 -15.07
N GLY A 74 11.83 3.52 -14.64
CA GLY A 74 10.45 3.21 -15.03
C GLY A 74 10.20 3.45 -16.52
N VAL A 75 10.66 4.59 -17.05
CA VAL A 75 10.55 4.91 -18.48
C VAL A 75 11.39 3.95 -19.33
N LEU A 76 12.64 3.68 -18.95
CA LEU A 76 13.49 2.72 -19.66
C LEU A 76 12.90 1.30 -19.60
N GLY A 77 12.44 0.86 -18.44
CA GLY A 77 11.84 -0.46 -18.27
C GLY A 77 10.55 -0.61 -19.08
N PHE A 78 9.70 0.41 -19.10
CA PHE A 78 8.49 0.43 -19.93
C PHE A 78 8.83 0.44 -21.43
N GLY A 79 9.82 1.22 -21.86
CA GLY A 79 10.30 1.22 -23.23
C GLY A 79 10.87 -0.14 -23.66
N ALA A 80 11.69 -0.76 -22.80
CA ALA A 80 12.21 -2.11 -23.03
C ALA A 80 11.10 -3.17 -23.11
N PHE A 81 10.08 -3.05 -22.26
CA PHE A 81 8.90 -3.92 -22.31
C PHE A 81 8.13 -3.77 -23.63
N CYS A 82 7.85 -2.52 -24.07
CA CYS A 82 7.19 -2.28 -25.35
C CYS A 82 8.00 -2.78 -26.55
N PHE A 83 9.34 -2.61 -26.51
CA PHE A 83 10.22 -3.18 -27.52
C PHE A 83 10.15 -4.70 -27.56
N LEU A 84 10.23 -5.37 -26.40
CA LEU A 84 10.14 -6.82 -26.30
C LEU A 84 8.78 -7.33 -26.80
N LEU A 85 7.69 -6.63 -26.46
CA LEU A 85 6.34 -6.96 -26.90
C LEU A 85 6.22 -6.95 -28.44
N GLY A 86 6.87 -6.00 -29.11
CA GLY A 86 6.86 -5.91 -30.58
C GLY A 86 7.87 -6.85 -31.26
N ALA A 87 9.06 -7.02 -30.68
CA ALA A 87 10.14 -7.80 -31.31
C ALA A 87 10.03 -9.31 -31.05
N ARG A 88 9.60 -9.70 -29.84
CA ARG A 88 9.57 -11.10 -29.38
C ARG A 88 8.48 -11.34 -28.34
N PRO A 89 7.19 -11.30 -28.75
CA PRO A 89 6.05 -11.43 -27.84
C PRO A 89 6.01 -12.74 -27.05
N GLN A 90 6.72 -13.79 -27.49
CA GLN A 90 6.82 -15.08 -26.80
C GLN A 90 7.58 -14.98 -25.47
N ASP A 91 8.40 -13.93 -25.28
CA ASP A 91 9.17 -13.73 -24.05
C ASP A 91 8.39 -12.97 -22.96
N ILE A 92 7.19 -12.47 -23.30
CA ILE A 92 6.34 -11.67 -22.40
C ILE A 92 5.84 -12.44 -21.17
N PRO A 93 5.39 -13.71 -21.28
CA PRO A 93 5.01 -14.51 -20.11
C PRO A 93 6.17 -14.65 -19.10
N TYR A 94 7.40 -14.86 -19.58
CA TYR A 94 8.59 -14.98 -18.72
C TYR A 94 8.94 -13.65 -18.06
N THR A 95 8.84 -12.56 -18.80
CA THR A 95 9.05 -11.20 -18.27
C THR A 95 8.05 -10.87 -17.17
N TYR A 96 6.79 -11.25 -17.35
CA TYR A 96 5.75 -11.13 -16.33
C TYR A 96 6.07 -11.98 -15.08
N CYS A 97 6.48 -13.24 -15.26
CA CYS A 97 6.88 -14.10 -14.14
C CYS A 97 8.04 -13.50 -13.34
N LEU A 98 9.06 -13.00 -14.03
CA LEU A 98 10.21 -12.32 -13.41
C LEU A 98 9.76 -11.07 -12.65
N PHE A 99 8.92 -10.24 -13.27
CA PHE A 99 8.35 -9.06 -12.63
C PHE A 99 7.61 -9.44 -11.34
N TYR A 100 6.74 -10.43 -11.37
CA TYR A 100 5.94 -10.79 -10.20
C TYR A 100 6.79 -11.34 -9.06
N VAL A 101 7.73 -12.25 -9.36
CA VAL A 101 8.62 -12.87 -8.35
C VAL A 101 9.56 -11.85 -7.70
N ILE A 102 9.91 -10.76 -8.39
CA ILE A 102 10.75 -9.70 -7.83
C ILE A 102 9.92 -8.65 -7.08
N PHE A 103 8.94 -8.04 -7.75
CA PHE A 103 8.28 -6.84 -7.23
C PHE A 103 7.23 -7.14 -6.16
N VAL A 104 6.58 -8.30 -6.17
CA VAL A 104 5.56 -8.62 -5.16
C VAL A 104 6.18 -8.90 -3.79
N PRO A 105 7.27 -9.67 -3.65
CA PRO A 105 7.96 -9.79 -2.36
C PRO A 105 8.51 -8.47 -1.83
N LEU A 106 9.10 -7.63 -2.70
CA LEU A 106 9.54 -6.28 -2.31
C LEU A 106 8.37 -5.44 -1.79
N ARG A 107 7.23 -5.50 -2.48
CA ARG A 107 6.01 -4.82 -2.06
C ARG A 107 5.45 -5.37 -0.76
N TRP A 108 5.55 -6.68 -0.51
CA TRP A 108 5.19 -7.27 0.78
C TRP A 108 6.02 -6.71 1.93
N ILE A 109 7.34 -6.61 1.76
CA ILE A 109 8.24 -6.03 2.78
C ILE A 109 7.85 -4.57 3.04
N TYR A 110 7.67 -3.78 1.97
CA TYR A 110 7.29 -2.37 2.05
C TYR A 110 5.93 -2.18 2.75
N TYR A 111 4.92 -2.98 2.39
CA TYR A 111 3.58 -2.90 2.97
C TYR A 111 3.54 -3.40 4.40
N ARG A 112 4.42 -4.34 4.77
CA ARG A 112 4.51 -4.76 6.17
C ARG A 112 5.06 -3.64 7.05
N TYR A 113 6.07 -2.90 6.58
CA TYR A 113 6.60 -1.72 7.26
C TYR A 113 5.54 -0.62 7.42
N LYS A 114 4.76 -0.35 6.37
CA LYS A 114 3.65 0.62 6.38
C LYS A 114 2.36 0.12 7.06
N LYS A 115 2.33 -1.12 7.56
CA LYS A 115 1.13 -1.82 8.07
C LYS A 115 -0.01 -1.99 7.05
N TRP A 116 0.26 -1.86 5.75
CA TRP A 116 -0.66 -2.01 4.62
C TRP A 116 -0.72 -3.42 4.02
N HIS A 117 -0.05 -4.39 4.65
CA HIS A 117 0.01 -5.80 4.22
C HIS A 117 -1.33 -6.48 3.89
N TYR A 118 -2.49 -5.99 4.36
CA TYR A 118 -3.78 -6.55 3.98
C TYR A 118 -4.24 -6.23 2.56
N PHE A 119 -3.69 -5.19 1.92
CA PHE A 119 -3.91 -4.96 0.49
C PHE A 119 -3.39 -6.12 -0.37
N LEU A 120 -2.42 -6.90 0.12
CA LEU A 120 -1.90 -8.08 -0.59
C LEU A 120 -2.87 -9.26 -0.58
N LEU A 121 -3.99 -9.16 0.14
CA LEU A 121 -5.08 -10.14 0.08
C LEU A 121 -6.11 -9.80 -1.02
N ASP A 122 -5.94 -8.68 -1.71
CA ASP A 122 -6.86 -8.28 -2.78
C ASP A 122 -6.85 -9.27 -3.95
N PHE A 123 -7.95 -9.29 -4.69
CA PHE A 123 -8.19 -10.26 -5.75
C PHE A 123 -7.10 -10.27 -6.82
N CYS A 124 -6.48 -9.12 -7.11
CA CYS A 124 -5.42 -9.05 -8.10
C CYS A 124 -4.21 -9.93 -7.72
N TYR A 125 -3.79 -9.96 -6.45
CA TYR A 125 -2.70 -10.83 -6.01
C TYR A 125 -3.09 -12.31 -6.03
N TYR A 126 -4.35 -12.62 -5.68
CA TYR A 126 -4.89 -13.97 -5.77
C TYR A 126 -4.90 -14.47 -7.22
N ALA A 127 -5.44 -13.67 -8.15
CA ALA A 127 -5.50 -14.00 -9.57
C ALA A 127 -4.09 -14.14 -10.17
N ASN A 128 -3.19 -13.19 -9.92
CA ASN A 128 -1.82 -13.25 -10.43
C ASN A 128 -1.03 -14.47 -9.91
N ALA A 129 -1.28 -14.92 -8.68
CA ALA A 129 -0.72 -16.17 -8.18
C ALA A 129 -1.21 -17.39 -8.97
N ILE A 130 -2.50 -17.45 -9.30
CA ILE A 130 -3.05 -18.50 -10.18
C ILE A 130 -2.44 -18.41 -11.58
N PHE A 131 -2.20 -17.20 -12.09
CA PHE A 131 -1.56 -17.00 -13.40
C PHE A 131 -0.14 -17.58 -13.41
N LEU A 132 0.66 -17.34 -12.36
CA LEU A 132 1.99 -17.95 -12.25
C LEU A 132 1.93 -19.47 -12.20
N VAL A 133 0.99 -20.04 -11.44
CA VAL A 133 0.80 -21.50 -11.38
C VAL A 133 0.45 -22.04 -12.77
N MET A 134 -0.43 -21.36 -13.51
CA MET A 134 -0.77 -21.78 -14.86
C MET A 134 0.46 -21.69 -15.78
N LEU A 135 1.14 -20.55 -15.84
CA LEU A 135 2.27 -20.33 -16.75
C LEU A 135 3.47 -21.24 -16.46
N LEU A 136 3.77 -21.50 -15.19
CA LEU A 136 4.98 -22.24 -14.78
C LEU A 136 4.73 -23.74 -14.60
N LEU A 137 3.57 -24.15 -14.11
CA LEU A 137 3.31 -25.54 -13.72
C LEU A 137 2.30 -26.24 -14.64
N TYR A 138 1.33 -25.51 -15.20
CA TYR A 138 0.26 -26.08 -16.02
C TYR A 138 0.07 -25.35 -17.37
N PRO A 139 1.13 -25.09 -18.15
CA PRO A 139 1.03 -24.29 -19.38
C PRO A 139 0.19 -24.95 -20.48
N ARG A 140 -0.04 -26.26 -20.39
CA ARG A 140 -0.84 -27.05 -21.36
C ARG A 140 -2.32 -27.15 -21.00
N ASN A 141 -2.75 -26.58 -19.88
CA ASN A 141 -4.13 -26.73 -19.40
C ASN A 141 -5.04 -25.62 -19.95
N GLU A 142 -5.75 -25.91 -21.04
CA GLU A 142 -6.69 -24.97 -21.67
C GLU A 142 -7.76 -24.44 -20.71
N LYS A 143 -8.32 -25.31 -19.86
CA LYS A 143 -9.38 -24.92 -18.91
C LYS A 143 -8.89 -23.89 -17.90
N LEU A 144 -7.68 -24.09 -17.38
CA LEU A 144 -7.06 -23.14 -16.46
C LEU A 144 -6.70 -21.84 -17.19
N PHE A 145 -6.25 -21.93 -18.45
CA PHE A 145 -6.04 -20.76 -19.30
C PHE A 145 -7.32 -19.93 -19.48
N MET A 146 -8.48 -20.57 -19.75
CA MET A 146 -9.78 -19.88 -19.85
C MET A 146 -10.13 -19.12 -18.57
N VAL A 147 -9.95 -19.77 -17.41
CA VAL A 147 -10.23 -19.13 -16.13
C VAL A 147 -9.34 -17.92 -15.91
N CYS A 148 -8.04 -18.06 -16.18
CA CYS A 148 -7.10 -16.96 -16.01
C CYS A 148 -7.33 -15.83 -17.02
N PHE A 149 -7.66 -16.15 -18.27
CA PHE A 149 -8.05 -15.19 -19.30
C PHE A 149 -9.24 -14.36 -18.85
N SER A 150 -10.29 -15.00 -18.32
CA SER A 150 -11.46 -14.29 -17.78
C SER A 150 -11.13 -13.38 -16.60
N PHE A 151 -10.19 -13.76 -15.74
CA PHE A 151 -9.75 -12.90 -14.64
C PHE A 151 -8.94 -11.69 -15.13
N ALA A 152 -8.04 -11.89 -16.09
CA ALA A 152 -7.21 -10.82 -16.65
C ALA A 152 -8.06 -9.76 -17.38
N GLU A 153 -8.89 -10.20 -18.32
CA GLU A 153 -9.73 -9.31 -19.16
C GLU A 153 -11.00 -8.81 -18.44
N GLY A 154 -11.43 -9.50 -17.38
CA GLY A 154 -12.58 -9.10 -16.58
C GLY A 154 -12.17 -8.23 -15.39
N PRO A 155 -12.18 -8.78 -14.16
CA PRO A 155 -11.98 -8.01 -12.94
C PRO A 155 -10.67 -7.23 -12.87
N LEU A 156 -9.55 -7.72 -13.43
CA LEU A 156 -8.28 -6.99 -13.39
C LEU A 156 -8.26 -5.79 -14.34
N ALA A 157 -8.76 -5.94 -15.57
CA ALA A 157 -8.90 -4.82 -16.50
C ALA A 157 -9.88 -3.77 -15.95
N TRP A 158 -11.02 -4.19 -15.41
CA TRP A 158 -11.98 -3.27 -14.78
C TRP A 158 -11.42 -2.56 -13.55
N ALA A 159 -10.55 -3.21 -12.79
CA ALA A 159 -9.89 -2.61 -11.64
C ALA A 159 -9.03 -1.39 -12.04
N LEU A 160 -8.38 -1.39 -13.21
CA LEU A 160 -7.65 -0.19 -13.69
C LEU A 160 -8.55 1.04 -13.75
N ILE A 161 -9.80 0.86 -14.21
CA ILE A 161 -10.79 1.93 -14.35
C ILE A 161 -11.36 2.31 -12.97
N VAL A 162 -11.85 1.33 -12.23
CA VAL A 162 -12.54 1.54 -10.94
C VAL A 162 -11.62 2.19 -9.92
N TRP A 163 -10.38 1.72 -9.82
CA TRP A 163 -9.38 2.25 -8.90
C TRP A 163 -8.60 3.44 -9.47
N ARG A 164 -8.92 3.88 -10.69
CA ARG A 164 -8.23 4.95 -11.43
C ARG A 164 -6.71 4.79 -11.39
N CYS A 165 -6.25 3.55 -11.62
CA CYS A 165 -4.83 3.23 -11.60
C CYS A 165 -4.09 4.05 -12.66
N SER A 166 -3.21 4.94 -12.23
CA SER A 166 -2.48 5.86 -13.10
C SER A 166 -1.04 5.40 -13.27
N LEU A 167 -0.57 5.33 -14.52
CA LEU A 167 0.80 5.00 -14.85
C LEU A 167 1.71 6.19 -14.52
N VAL A 168 2.33 6.17 -13.34
CA VAL A 168 3.19 7.25 -12.84
C VAL A 168 4.60 6.72 -12.61
N PHE A 169 5.54 7.13 -13.46
CA PHE A 169 6.92 6.63 -13.40
C PHE A 169 7.71 7.13 -12.19
N ASN A 170 7.31 8.24 -11.55
CA ASN A 170 7.99 8.75 -10.35
C ASN A 170 7.66 7.94 -9.08
N SER A 171 6.72 6.99 -9.16
CA SER A 171 6.26 6.23 -8.00
C SER A 171 6.22 4.73 -8.31
N ALA A 172 7.15 3.99 -7.71
CA ALA A 172 7.24 2.54 -7.87
C ALA A 172 5.95 1.82 -7.43
N ASP A 173 5.31 2.30 -6.36
CA ASP A 173 4.05 1.71 -5.87
C ASP A 173 2.90 1.87 -6.88
N LYS A 174 2.74 3.05 -7.48
CA LYS A 174 1.74 3.30 -8.53
C LYS A 174 2.05 2.50 -9.80
N LEU A 175 3.32 2.46 -10.20
CA LEU A 175 3.77 1.69 -11.36
C LEU A 175 3.48 0.20 -11.18
N VAL A 176 3.91 -0.41 -10.07
CA VAL A 176 3.65 -1.84 -9.79
C VAL A 176 2.15 -2.10 -9.68
N SER A 177 1.37 -1.17 -9.11
CA SER A 177 -0.10 -1.30 -9.05
C SER A 177 -0.73 -1.38 -10.43
N VAL A 178 -0.34 -0.52 -11.37
CA VAL A 178 -0.83 -0.60 -12.75
C VAL A 178 -0.39 -1.90 -13.41
N LEU A 179 0.88 -2.27 -13.29
CA LEU A 179 1.45 -3.43 -13.97
C LEU A 179 0.84 -4.76 -13.50
N ILE A 180 0.50 -4.92 -12.22
CA ILE A 180 -0.17 -6.12 -11.70
C ILE A 180 -1.58 -6.33 -12.31
N HIS A 181 -2.23 -5.25 -12.74
CA HIS A 181 -3.55 -5.34 -13.38
C HIS A 181 -3.43 -5.39 -14.91
N LEU A 182 -2.46 -4.69 -15.49
CA LEU A 182 -2.28 -4.55 -16.94
C LEU A 182 -1.53 -5.73 -17.57
N LEU A 183 -0.41 -6.16 -16.97
CA LEU A 183 0.46 -7.18 -17.57
C LEU A 183 -0.24 -8.51 -17.82
N PRO A 184 -1.12 -9.03 -16.93
CA PRO A 184 -1.82 -10.27 -17.20
C PRO A 184 -2.60 -10.25 -18.51
N GLY A 185 -3.39 -9.20 -18.77
CA GLY A 185 -4.14 -9.07 -20.03
C GLY A 185 -3.22 -9.12 -21.24
N ILE A 186 -2.09 -8.41 -21.17
CA ILE A 186 -1.07 -8.44 -22.23
C ILE A 186 -0.50 -9.85 -22.41
N VAL A 187 -0.14 -10.55 -21.34
CA VAL A 187 0.42 -11.92 -21.39
C VAL A 187 -0.57 -12.90 -22.04
N PHE A 188 -1.83 -12.85 -21.60
CA PHE A 188 -2.87 -13.72 -22.13
C PHE A 188 -3.20 -13.40 -23.59
N PHE A 189 -3.15 -12.13 -23.96
CA PHE A 189 -3.27 -11.68 -25.34
C PHE A 189 -2.07 -12.12 -26.21
N THR A 190 -0.83 -12.00 -25.72
CA THR A 190 0.35 -12.43 -26.49
C THR A 190 0.35 -13.93 -26.71
N ILE A 191 0.00 -14.73 -25.69
CA ILE A 191 -0.08 -16.19 -25.83
C ILE A 191 -1.10 -16.57 -26.90
N ARG A 192 -2.29 -15.97 -26.84
CA ARG A 192 -3.40 -16.37 -27.71
C ARG A 192 -3.24 -15.92 -29.17
N TRP A 193 -2.58 -14.79 -29.43
CA TRP A 193 -2.46 -14.22 -30.79
C TRP A 193 -1.05 -14.29 -31.40
N TRP A 194 0.00 -14.42 -30.58
CA TRP A 194 1.39 -14.21 -31.01
C TRP A 194 2.38 -15.32 -30.59
N ASP A 195 1.91 -16.33 -29.86
CA ASP A 195 2.70 -17.51 -29.51
C ASP A 195 2.01 -18.80 -29.99
N PRO A 196 2.13 -19.15 -31.28
CA PRO A 196 1.50 -20.34 -31.82
C PRO A 196 2.02 -21.62 -31.15
N VAL A 197 3.26 -21.65 -30.64
CA VAL A 197 3.83 -22.86 -30.01
C VAL A 197 3.24 -23.10 -28.63
N PHE A 198 3.19 -22.06 -27.78
CA PHE A 198 2.54 -22.17 -26.47
C PHE A 198 1.05 -22.47 -26.63
N PHE A 199 0.42 -21.83 -27.61
CA PHE A 199 -0.98 -22.03 -27.92
C PHE A 199 -1.27 -23.45 -28.46
N GLU A 200 -0.44 -23.95 -29.38
CA GLU A 200 -0.53 -25.31 -29.92
C GLU A 200 -0.27 -26.38 -28.87
N ALA A 201 0.57 -26.12 -27.88
CA ALA A 201 0.81 -27.05 -26.78
C ALA A 201 -0.42 -27.27 -25.88
N MET A 202 -1.43 -26.39 -25.96
CA MET A 202 -2.74 -26.58 -25.30
C MET A 202 -3.73 -27.36 -26.17
N HIS A 203 -3.41 -27.67 -27.42
CA HIS A 203 -4.29 -28.42 -28.31
C HIS A 203 -4.27 -29.92 -27.98
N PRO A 204 -5.43 -30.62 -28.03
CA PRO A 204 -5.47 -32.07 -28.06
C PRO A 204 -4.74 -32.61 -29.30
N GLU A 205 -3.94 -33.67 -29.14
CA GLU A 205 -3.27 -34.31 -30.28
C GLU A 205 -4.30 -34.79 -31.32
N GLY A 206 -4.13 -34.39 -32.59
CA GLY A 206 -4.99 -34.80 -33.71
C GLY A 206 -6.05 -33.79 -34.17
N THR A 207 -6.20 -32.62 -33.53
CA THR A 207 -7.09 -31.55 -34.02
C THR A 207 -6.40 -30.62 -35.02
N ALA A 208 -7.06 -30.30 -36.14
CA ALA A 208 -6.51 -29.42 -37.17
C ALA A 208 -6.24 -28.00 -36.62
N PRO A 209 -5.10 -27.37 -36.97
CA PRO A 209 -4.81 -26.00 -36.56
C PRO A 209 -5.86 -25.05 -37.17
N ARG A 210 -6.62 -24.34 -36.32
CA ARG A 210 -7.59 -23.32 -36.75
C ARG A 210 -7.24 -21.97 -36.11
N ALA A 211 -7.61 -20.88 -36.79
CA ALA A 211 -7.30 -19.52 -36.35
C ALA A 211 -8.06 -19.07 -35.07
N SER A 212 -9.14 -19.76 -34.67
CA SER A 212 -10.06 -19.29 -33.62
C SER A 212 -10.19 -20.23 -32.42
N TRP A 213 -9.71 -19.75 -31.26
CA TRP A 213 -9.97 -20.24 -29.91
C TRP A 213 -11.20 -19.54 -29.28
N PRO A 214 -11.92 -20.17 -28.32
CA PRO A 214 -11.70 -21.51 -27.79
C PRO A 214 -12.06 -22.62 -28.77
N TYR A 215 -11.36 -23.76 -28.68
CA TYR A 215 -11.49 -24.88 -29.63
C TYR A 215 -12.74 -25.75 -29.42
N VAL A 216 -13.68 -25.33 -28.57
CA VAL A 216 -14.66 -26.25 -28.00
C VAL A 216 -16.05 -26.19 -28.66
N GLU A 217 -16.54 -27.39 -28.95
CA GLU A 217 -17.72 -27.75 -29.74
C GLU A 217 -19.07 -27.21 -29.23
N SER A 218 -19.18 -26.66 -28.01
CA SER A 218 -20.47 -26.26 -27.43
C SER A 218 -20.45 -24.96 -26.61
N LYS A 219 -21.53 -24.17 -26.72
CA LYS A 219 -21.75 -22.96 -25.92
C LYS A 219 -21.66 -23.22 -24.42
N SER A 220 -22.13 -24.39 -23.96
CA SER A 220 -22.11 -24.76 -22.54
C SER A 220 -20.69 -24.82 -21.96
N TYR A 221 -19.72 -25.28 -22.75
CA TYR A 221 -18.33 -25.37 -22.29
C TYR A 221 -17.73 -23.98 -22.07
N LEU A 222 -17.96 -23.06 -23.02
CA LEU A 222 -17.51 -21.67 -22.91
C LEU A 222 -18.09 -20.99 -21.67
N TRP A 223 -19.40 -21.10 -21.47
CA TRP A 223 -20.07 -20.55 -20.29
C TRP A 223 -19.54 -21.12 -18.98
N THR A 224 -19.20 -22.41 -18.97
CA THR A 224 -18.65 -23.04 -17.77
C THR A 224 -17.28 -22.48 -17.42
N TRP A 225 -16.34 -22.46 -18.37
CA TRP A 225 -14.94 -22.17 -18.07
C TRP A 225 -14.56 -20.68 -18.17
N LEU A 226 -15.28 -19.88 -18.96
CA LEU A 226 -15.06 -18.43 -19.03
C LEU A 226 -15.93 -17.63 -18.04
N PHE A 227 -17.01 -18.21 -17.52
CA PHE A 227 -17.93 -17.48 -16.63
C PHE A 227 -18.19 -18.18 -15.30
N LEU A 228 -18.76 -19.39 -15.28
CA LEU A 228 -19.19 -20.04 -14.03
C LEU A 228 -18.01 -20.40 -13.10
N VAL A 229 -16.96 -21.02 -13.62
CA VAL A 229 -15.78 -21.40 -12.84
C VAL A 229 -15.03 -20.15 -12.33
N PRO A 230 -14.76 -19.13 -13.17
CA PRO A 230 -14.21 -17.86 -12.69
C PRO A 230 -15.07 -17.22 -11.60
N LEU A 231 -16.40 -17.19 -11.77
CA LEU A 231 -17.33 -16.62 -10.78
C LEU A 231 -17.27 -17.38 -9.45
N ALA A 232 -17.21 -18.71 -9.51
CA ALA A 232 -17.07 -19.55 -8.32
C ALA A 232 -15.74 -19.29 -7.60
N ALA A 233 -14.62 -19.23 -8.33
CA ALA A 233 -13.30 -18.94 -7.77
C ALA A 233 -13.21 -17.51 -7.22
N TYR A 234 -13.83 -16.52 -7.87
CA TYR A 234 -13.96 -15.17 -7.32
C TYR A 234 -14.79 -15.16 -6.04
N SER A 235 -15.91 -15.87 -6.01
CA SER A 235 -16.77 -15.98 -4.81
C SER A 235 -16.03 -16.67 -3.65
N LEU A 236 -15.23 -17.69 -3.94
CA LEU A 236 -14.36 -18.33 -2.96
C LEU A 236 -13.35 -17.35 -2.38
N TRP A 237 -12.66 -16.58 -3.23
CA TRP A 237 -11.77 -15.51 -2.77
C TRP A 237 -12.51 -14.50 -1.89
N GLN A 238 -13.71 -14.06 -2.28
CA GLN A 238 -14.52 -13.11 -1.53
C GLN A 238 -14.87 -13.65 -0.12
N LEU A 239 -15.24 -14.93 -0.02
CA LEU A 239 -15.52 -15.60 1.25
C LEU A 239 -14.27 -15.71 2.12
N LEU A 240 -13.13 -16.09 1.54
CA LEU A 240 -11.84 -16.17 2.24
C LEU A 240 -11.41 -14.80 2.76
N TYR A 241 -11.53 -13.76 1.93
CA TYR A 241 -11.24 -12.38 2.33
C TYR A 241 -12.10 -11.95 3.50
N PHE A 242 -13.42 -12.18 3.41
CA PHE A 242 -14.36 -11.87 4.49
C PHE A 242 -13.98 -12.58 5.80
N LEU A 243 -13.68 -13.88 5.75
CA LEU A 243 -13.31 -14.66 6.92
C LEU A 243 -12.00 -14.17 7.53
N ILE A 244 -10.97 -13.93 6.72
CA ILE A 244 -9.65 -13.51 7.22
C ILE A 244 -9.71 -12.11 7.82
N VAL A 245 -10.33 -11.16 7.13
CA VAL A 245 -10.31 -9.75 7.53
C VAL A 245 -11.35 -9.45 8.60
N ASN A 246 -12.59 -9.90 8.41
CA ASN A 246 -13.72 -9.51 9.27
C ASN A 246 -13.96 -10.46 10.45
N VAL A 247 -13.55 -11.72 10.36
CA VAL A 247 -13.73 -12.69 11.46
C VAL A 247 -12.42 -12.83 12.24
N LEU A 248 -11.36 -13.32 11.59
CA LEU A 248 -10.12 -13.68 12.28
C LEU A 248 -9.33 -12.48 12.80
N ARG A 249 -9.38 -11.35 12.09
CA ARG A 249 -8.50 -10.20 12.38
C ARG A 249 -9.24 -8.97 12.89
N ARG A 250 -10.54 -9.10 13.16
CA ARG A 250 -11.39 -8.01 13.69
C ARG A 250 -10.79 -7.35 14.92
N GLN A 251 -10.33 -8.12 15.90
CA GLN A 251 -9.77 -7.58 17.14
C GLN A 251 -8.45 -6.83 16.92
N ARG A 252 -7.63 -7.27 15.95
CA ARG A 252 -6.37 -6.61 15.61
C ARG A 252 -6.60 -5.32 14.80
N MET A 253 -7.60 -5.33 13.91
CA MET A 253 -8.06 -4.16 13.17
C MET A 253 -8.69 -3.09 14.07
N LEU A 254 -9.37 -3.49 15.14
CA LEU A 254 -9.92 -2.56 16.14
C LEU A 254 -8.85 -1.97 17.06
N ARG A 255 -7.75 -2.70 17.28
CA ARG A 255 -6.67 -2.31 18.17
C ARG A 255 -5.63 -1.39 17.51
N ASP A 256 -5.45 -1.51 16.20
CA ASP A 256 -4.47 -0.71 15.45
C ASP A 256 -5.16 0.03 14.27
N PRO A 257 -5.59 1.28 14.48
CA PRO A 257 -6.31 2.06 13.48
C PRO A 257 -5.45 2.45 12.27
N GLU A 258 -4.12 2.31 12.35
CA GLU A 258 -3.20 2.57 11.22
C GLU A 258 -3.24 1.46 10.16
N VAL A 259 -3.85 0.32 10.46
CA VAL A 259 -3.95 -0.79 9.53
C VAL A 259 -4.98 -0.48 8.44
N MET A 260 -4.47 -0.30 7.22
CA MET A 260 -5.27 0.02 6.05
C MET A 260 -5.70 -1.25 5.30
N THR A 261 -6.97 -1.29 4.89
CA THR A 261 -7.55 -2.28 3.95
C THR A 261 -8.21 -1.55 2.80
N SER A 262 -8.44 -2.23 1.69
CA SER A 262 -9.08 -1.68 0.49
C SER A 262 -10.46 -1.11 0.79
N TYR A 263 -11.24 -1.77 1.66
CA TYR A 263 -12.53 -1.26 2.13
C TYR A 263 -12.40 0.07 2.89
N ARG A 264 -11.47 0.16 3.85
CA ARG A 264 -11.25 1.40 4.62
C ARG A 264 -10.71 2.53 3.74
N PHE A 265 -9.88 2.19 2.76
CA PHE A 265 -9.34 3.16 1.82
C PHE A 265 -10.46 3.75 0.94
N LEU A 266 -11.33 2.90 0.40
CA LEU A 266 -12.51 3.35 -0.35
C LEU A 266 -13.42 4.25 0.49
N ILE A 267 -13.69 3.89 1.75
CA ILE A 267 -14.48 4.75 2.65
C ILE A 267 -13.78 6.09 2.86
N SER A 268 -12.47 6.09 3.13
CA SER A 268 -11.72 7.34 3.33
C SER A 268 -11.75 8.24 2.10
N LEU A 269 -11.67 7.66 0.89
CA LEU A 269 -11.79 8.41 -0.35
C LEU A 269 -13.21 8.94 -0.55
N ALA A 270 -14.24 8.17 -0.21
CA ALA A 270 -15.62 8.61 -0.27
C ALA A 270 -15.90 9.76 0.71
N ASP A 271 -15.38 9.68 1.94
CA ASP A 271 -15.49 10.74 2.95
C ASP A 271 -14.77 12.02 2.52
N ILE A 272 -13.56 11.87 1.96
CA ILE A 272 -12.77 12.99 1.41
C ILE A 272 -13.52 13.62 0.22
N SER A 273 -14.04 12.80 -0.70
CA SER A 273 -14.84 13.27 -1.83
C SER A 273 -16.11 13.96 -1.37
N HIS A 274 -16.82 13.44 -0.37
CA HIS A 274 -18.01 14.07 0.20
C HIS A 274 -17.68 15.42 0.84
N LYS A 275 -16.58 15.52 1.60
CA LYS A 275 -16.12 16.79 2.18
C LYS A 275 -15.67 17.81 1.13
N MET A 276 -15.12 17.35 0.00
CA MET A 276 -14.76 18.22 -1.14
C MET A 276 -15.97 18.54 -2.03
N HIS A 277 -17.04 17.76 -1.98
CA HIS A 277 -18.30 17.96 -2.71
C HIS A 277 -19.45 18.47 -1.83
N THR A 278 -19.14 19.04 -0.67
CA THR A 278 -20.02 19.99 0.01
C THR A 278 -19.65 21.44 -0.35
N PRO A 279 -19.93 21.94 -1.57
CA PRO A 279 -20.35 23.32 -1.76
C PRO A 279 -21.87 23.40 -1.63
N SER A 280 -22.35 24.56 -1.20
CA SER A 280 -23.74 24.97 -0.97
C SER A 280 -24.68 24.92 -2.19
N ILE A 281 -24.37 24.15 -3.24
CA ILE A 281 -25.13 24.09 -4.49
C ILE A 281 -25.16 22.64 -5.02
N PRO A 282 -26.35 22.06 -5.27
CA PRO A 282 -26.47 20.67 -5.68
C PRO A 282 -25.94 20.38 -7.09
N PHE A 283 -25.26 19.24 -7.22
CA PHE A 283 -24.59 18.67 -8.40
C PHE A 283 -25.42 18.69 -9.70
N TRP A 284 -26.75 18.64 -9.61
CA TRP A 284 -27.65 18.67 -10.76
C TRP A 284 -27.61 19.96 -11.58
N LYS A 285 -27.19 21.10 -11.00
CA LYS A 285 -27.01 22.36 -11.75
C LYS A 285 -25.88 22.31 -12.77
N TYR A 286 -24.84 21.50 -12.53
CA TYR A 286 -23.72 21.36 -13.47
C TYR A 286 -24.05 20.47 -14.67
N ILE A 287 -25.06 19.60 -14.57
CA ILE A 287 -25.45 18.68 -15.64
C ILE A 287 -26.52 19.30 -16.56
N LEU A 288 -27.31 20.26 -16.07
CA LEU A 288 -28.42 20.86 -16.84
C LEU A 288 -28.14 22.26 -17.40
N GLY A 289 -26.97 22.86 -17.14
CA GLY A 289 -26.61 24.14 -17.75
C GLY A 289 -27.61 25.27 -17.48
N LEU A 290 -28.08 25.39 -16.23
CA LEU A 290 -28.88 26.51 -15.72
C LEU A 290 -28.27 27.07 -14.42
#